data_AF-A0A8E6B6L3-F1
#
_entry.id   AF-A0A8E6B6L3-F1
#
_cell.length_a   1.000
_cell.length_b   1.000
_cell.length_c   1.000
_cell.angle_alpha   90.00
_cell.angle_beta   90.00
_cell.angle_gamma   90.00
#
_symmetry.space_group_name_H-M   'P 1'
#
loop_
_entity.id
_entity.type
_entity.pdbx_description
1 polymer ?
#
loop_
_entity_poly.entity_id
_entity_poly.type
_entity_poly.pdbx_seq_one_letter_code
_entity_poly.pdbx_strand_id
1 'polypeptide(L)'
;MTDYLNVHIRSKAGESEADFKSRLSELWTHLLRNHESEFEKVYAEASKFGRAGDRLVRQYLFEAEIQEFLESQLKEKQFEYEAIDPDDIYTKYEASPPDWFQIEH
;
A
#
# COMPACT_ATOMS: atom_id res chain seq x y z
N MET A 1 -1.65 -2.74 21.57
CA MET A 1 -0.95 -3.43 20.47
C MET A 1 -1.45 -2.74 19.22
N THR A 2 -0.56 -2.33 18.32
CA THR A 2 -1.00 -1.73 17.05
C THR A 2 -1.31 -2.85 16.09
N ASP A 3 -2.53 -2.87 15.58
CA ASP A 3 -2.98 -3.84 14.59
C ASP A 3 -2.62 -3.31 13.21
N TYR A 4 -2.05 -4.17 12.37
CA TYR A 4 -1.69 -3.82 11.00
C TYR A 4 -2.58 -4.56 10.02
N LEU A 5 -2.91 -3.92 8.91
CA LEU A 5 -3.63 -4.51 7.79
C LEU A 5 -2.78 -4.43 6.53
N ASN A 6 -3.09 -5.29 5.58
CA ASN A 6 -2.43 -5.33 4.28
C ASN A 6 -3.36 -4.81 3.18
N VAL A 7 -2.82 -4.00 2.27
CA VAL A 7 -3.52 -3.63 1.04
C VAL A 7 -2.72 -4.06 -0.19
N HIS A 8 -3.41 -4.71 -1.11
CA HIS A 8 -2.88 -5.08 -2.42
C HIS A 8 -3.34 -4.08 -3.48
N ILE A 9 -2.52 -3.08 -3.78
CA ILE A 9 -2.79 -2.10 -4.83
C ILE A 9 -2.44 -2.71 -6.19
N ARG A 10 -3.35 -2.62 -7.15
CA ARG A 10 -3.24 -3.21 -8.48
C ARG A 10 -2.98 -2.15 -9.54
N SER A 11 -2.18 -2.52 -10.53
CA SER A 11 -2.03 -1.72 -11.75
C SER A 11 -3.30 -1.77 -12.60
N LYS A 12 -3.43 -0.80 -13.51
CA LYS A 12 -4.39 -0.91 -14.62
C LYS A 12 -3.99 -2.07 -15.54
N ALA A 13 -4.97 -2.57 -16.31
CA ALA A 13 -4.72 -3.58 -17.33
C ALA A 13 -3.73 -3.05 -18.39
N GLY A 14 -2.68 -3.82 -18.68
CA GLY A 14 -1.63 -3.44 -19.64
C GLY A 14 -0.71 -2.30 -19.20
N GLU A 15 -0.84 -1.81 -17.96
CA GLU A 15 0.04 -0.75 -17.43
C GLU A 15 1.47 -1.28 -17.28
N SER A 16 2.44 -0.48 -17.72
CA SER A 16 3.84 -0.85 -17.56
C SER A 16 4.27 -0.75 -16.10
N GLU A 17 5.32 -1.48 -15.73
CA GLU A 17 5.86 -1.39 -14.37
C GLU A 17 6.35 0.04 -14.03
N ALA A 18 6.92 0.75 -15.01
CA ALA A 18 7.40 2.11 -14.83
C ALA A 18 6.26 3.09 -14.55
N ASP A 19 5.16 3.00 -15.33
CA ASP A 19 4.00 3.87 -15.14
C ASP A 19 3.30 3.58 -13.80
N PHE A 20 3.20 2.30 -13.43
CA PHE A 20 2.61 1.91 -12.16
C PHE A 20 3.46 2.41 -10.97
N LYS A 21 4.79 2.29 -11.04
CA LYS A 21 5.70 2.89 -10.04
C LYS A 21 5.48 4.41 -9.95
N SER A 22 5.43 5.10 -11.09
CA SER A 22 5.24 6.56 -11.12
C SER A 22 3.98 6.98 -10.37
N ARG A 23 2.86 6.30 -10.63
CA ARG A 23 1.58 6.58 -9.96
C ARG A 23 1.61 6.29 -8.47
N LEU A 24 2.21 5.17 -8.06
CA LEU A 24 2.38 4.86 -6.63
C LEU A 24 3.23 5.96 -5.96
N SER A 25 4.32 6.38 -6.58
CA SER A 25 5.14 7.49 -6.06
C SER A 25 4.35 8.80 -5.95
N GLU A 26 3.49 9.12 -6.92
CA GLU A 26 2.60 10.29 -6.86
C GLU A 26 1.60 10.21 -5.70
N LEU A 27 0.98 9.03 -5.49
CA LEU A 27 0.08 8.78 -4.36
C LEU A 27 0.80 9.03 -3.03
N TRP A 28 1.92 8.36 -2.82
CA TRP A 28 2.66 8.44 -1.55
C TRP A 28 3.25 9.84 -1.32
N THR A 29 3.74 10.50 -2.37
CA THR A 29 4.20 11.90 -2.27
C THR A 29 3.06 12.84 -1.92
N HIS A 30 1.86 12.60 -2.46
CA HIS A 30 0.69 13.39 -2.10
C HIS A 30 0.33 13.21 -0.63
N LEU A 31 0.28 11.97 -0.14
CA LEU A 31 -0.02 11.68 1.26
C LEU A 31 1.04 12.25 2.19
N LEU A 32 2.33 12.02 1.93
CA LEU A 32 3.42 12.60 2.70
C LEU A 32 3.31 14.13 2.84
N ARG A 33 2.90 14.84 1.77
CA ARG A 33 2.84 16.31 1.78
C ARG A 33 1.57 16.91 2.38
N ASN A 34 0.46 16.17 2.39
CA ASN A 34 -0.86 16.72 2.74
C ASN A 34 -1.52 16.01 3.92
N HIS A 35 -1.06 14.80 4.24
CA HIS A 35 -1.61 13.87 5.23
C HIS A 35 -0.46 13.10 5.90
N GLU A 36 0.56 13.84 6.37
CA GLU A 36 1.80 13.28 6.92
C GLU A 36 1.53 12.28 8.05
N SER A 37 0.64 12.62 8.99
CA SER A 37 0.26 11.74 10.11
C SER A 37 -0.35 10.40 9.66
N GLU A 38 -1.08 10.39 8.55
CA GLU A 38 -1.64 9.17 7.97
C GLU A 38 -0.59 8.43 7.16
N PHE A 39 0.32 9.14 6.49
CA PHE A 39 1.43 8.53 5.76
C PHE A 39 2.39 7.79 6.69
N GLU A 40 2.72 8.35 7.87
CA GLU A 40 3.57 7.72 8.89
C GLU A 40 3.07 6.36 9.36
N LYS A 41 1.77 6.10 9.21
CA LYS A 41 1.11 4.85 9.60
C LYS A 41 1.19 3.78 8.51
N VAL A 42 1.75 4.09 7.33
CA VAL A 42 2.12 3.10 6.33
C VAL A 42 3.52 2.58 6.68
N TYR A 43 3.58 1.37 7.20
CA TYR A 43 4.78 0.83 7.83
C TYR A 43 5.80 0.27 6.83
N ALA A 44 5.33 -0.48 5.84
CA ALA A 44 6.21 -1.19 4.93
C ALA A 44 5.56 -1.39 3.56
N GLU A 45 6.40 -1.56 2.55
CA GLU A 45 5.99 -2.03 1.23
C GLU A 45 6.72 -3.31 0.86
N ALA A 46 6.06 -4.20 0.11
CA ALA A 46 6.73 -5.38 -0.41
C ALA A 46 7.92 -4.95 -1.29
N SER A 47 9.02 -5.70 -1.28
CA SER A 47 10.24 -5.35 -2.02
C SER A 47 10.10 -5.57 -3.53
N LYS A 48 9.19 -6.46 -3.94
CA LYS A 48 8.91 -6.79 -5.35
C LYS A 48 7.43 -6.64 -5.66
N PHE A 49 7.12 -6.37 -6.93
CA PHE A 49 5.74 -6.48 -7.39
C PHE A 49 5.34 -7.95 -7.46
N GLY A 50 4.15 -8.24 -6.95
CA GLY A 50 3.43 -9.46 -7.25
C GLY A 50 2.69 -9.37 -8.59
N ARG A 51 1.98 -10.44 -8.92
CA ARG A 51 1.10 -10.52 -10.09
C ARG A 51 -0.26 -11.05 -9.67
N ALA A 52 -1.31 -10.43 -10.19
CA ALA A 52 -2.68 -10.94 -10.14
C ALA A 52 -3.20 -11.01 -11.58
N GLY A 53 -3.07 -12.19 -12.20
CA GLY A 53 -3.30 -12.33 -13.64
C GLY A 53 -2.27 -11.56 -14.47
N ASP A 54 -2.75 -10.71 -15.37
CA ASP A 54 -1.93 -9.83 -16.23
C ASP A 54 -1.49 -8.53 -15.53
N ARG A 55 -1.97 -8.26 -14.31
CA ARG A 55 -1.74 -7.02 -13.58
C ARG A 55 -0.61 -7.12 -12.57
N LEU A 56 0.06 -6.00 -12.33
CA LEU A 56 1.04 -5.85 -11.27
C LEU A 56 0.34 -5.55 -9.95
N VAL A 57 0.92 -6.02 -8.85
CA VAL A 57 0.41 -5.79 -7.50
C VAL A 57 1.54 -5.32 -6.60
N ARG A 58 1.31 -4.26 -5.82
CA ARG A 58 2.18 -3.87 -4.71
C ARG A 58 1.42 -4.01 -3.41
N GLN A 59 2.08 -4.63 -2.44
CA GLN A 59 1.53 -4.80 -1.10
C GLN A 59 2.09 -3.74 -0.17
N TYR A 60 1.24 -3.22 0.70
CA TYR A 60 1.61 -2.27 1.74
C TYR A 60 1.04 -2.75 3.07
N LEU A 61 1.85 -2.69 4.11
CA LEU A 61 1.44 -2.91 5.49
C LEU A 61 1.21 -1.55 6.16
N PHE A 62 0.07 -1.36 6.81
CA PHE A 62 -0.30 -0.08 7.43
C PHE A 62 -1.12 -0.30 8.70
N GLU A 63 -1.19 0.71 9.58
CA GLU A 63 -1.98 0.62 10.82
C GLU A 63 -3.49 0.58 10.54
N ALA A 64 -4.22 -0.34 11.17
CA ALA A 64 -5.64 -0.57 10.90
C ALA A 64 -6.50 0.69 11.02
N GLU A 65 -6.12 1.65 11.87
CA GLU A 65 -6.87 2.89 12.08
C GLU A 65 -6.95 3.82 10.86
N ILE A 66 -6.06 3.68 9.87
CA ILE A 66 -6.13 4.46 8.62
C ILE A 66 -6.83 3.73 7.48
N GLN A 67 -7.44 2.56 7.71
CA GLN A 67 -8.06 1.76 6.65
C GLN A 67 -9.04 2.58 5.81
N GLU A 68 -10.05 3.19 6.44
CA GLU A 68 -11.08 3.96 5.72
C GLU A 68 -10.48 5.16 4.97
N PHE A 69 -9.49 5.82 5.59
CA PHE A 69 -8.76 6.91 4.97
C PHE A 69 -8.02 6.44 3.71
N LEU A 70 -7.24 5.37 3.82
CA LEU A 70 -6.46 4.83 2.70
C LEU A 70 -7.37 4.37 1.57
N GLU A 71 -8.47 3.69 1.87
CA GLU A 71 -9.47 3.32 0.87
C GLU A 71 -10.06 4.53 0.15
N SER A 72 -10.35 5.62 0.87
CA SER A 72 -10.86 6.86 0.26
C SER A 72 -9.84 7.48 -0.70
N GLN A 73 -8.57 7.48 -0.34
CA GLN A 73 -7.48 8.01 -1.16
C GLN A 73 -7.25 7.16 -2.40
N LEU A 74 -7.27 5.83 -2.27
CA LEU A 74 -7.15 4.92 -3.41
C LEU A 74 -8.31 5.10 -4.39
N LYS A 75 -9.54 5.25 -3.89
CA LYS A 75 -10.72 5.55 -4.73
C LYS A 75 -10.60 6.90 -5.43
N GLU A 76 -10.22 7.96 -4.70
CA GLU A 76 -10.07 9.31 -5.26
C GLU A 76 -9.01 9.35 -6.38
N LYS A 77 -7.85 8.71 -6.16
CA LYS A 77 -6.76 8.63 -7.14
C LYS A 77 -6.94 7.50 -8.18
N GLN A 78 -8.11 6.84 -8.17
CA GLN A 78 -8.49 5.79 -9.13
C GLN A 78 -7.49 4.62 -9.19
N PHE A 79 -7.03 4.18 -8.03
CA PHE A 79 -6.35 2.89 -7.89
C PHE A 79 -7.37 1.76 -7.76
N GLU A 80 -7.08 0.65 -8.42
CA GLU A 80 -7.75 -0.61 -8.14
C GLU A 80 -6.98 -1.30 -7.00
N TYR A 81 -7.69 -1.96 -6.09
CA TYR A 81 -7.08 -2.66 -4.97
C TYR A 81 -7.95 -3.86 -4.56
N GLU A 82 -7.36 -4.84 -3.88
CA GLU A 82 -8.13 -5.94 -3.27
C GLU A 82 -8.82 -5.44 -2.01
N ALA A 83 -10.05 -5.92 -1.76
CA ALA A 83 -10.76 -5.56 -0.54
C ALA A 83 -9.91 -5.88 0.68
N ILE A 84 -9.72 -4.87 1.54
CA ILE A 84 -8.96 -5.00 2.77
C ILE A 84 -9.84 -5.79 3.74
N ASP A 85 -9.34 -6.92 4.23
CA ASP A 85 -10.02 -7.73 5.24
C ASP A 85 -9.65 -7.20 6.63
N PRO A 86 -10.59 -6.59 7.38
CA PRO A 86 -10.28 -6.04 8.71
C PRO A 86 -9.98 -7.12 9.76
N ASP A 87 -10.31 -8.38 9.49
CA ASP A 87 -10.03 -9.51 10.38
C ASP A 87 -8.67 -10.17 10.08
N ASP A 88 -8.05 -9.87 8.94
CA ASP A 88 -6.71 -10.34 8.55
C ASP A 88 -5.64 -9.42 9.16
N ILE A 89 -5.48 -9.54 10.47
CA ILE A 89 -4.57 -8.70 11.26
C ILE A 89 -3.14 -9.24 11.22
N TYR A 90 -2.22 -8.37 10.86
CA TYR A 90 -0.79 -8.60 10.80
C TYR A 90 -0.07 -7.94 11.98
N THR A 91 1.16 -8.39 12.20
CA THR A 91 2.15 -7.74 13.05
C THR A 91 3.30 -7.18 12.22
N LYS A 92 3.97 -6.13 12.70
CA LYS A 92 5.18 -5.58 12.06
C LYS A 92 6.29 -6.61 11.81
N TYR A 93 6.32 -7.72 12.56
CA TYR A 93 7.32 -8.77 12.41
C TYR A 93 7.15 -9.55 11.10
N GLU A 94 5.96 -9.53 10.51
CA GLU A 94 5.69 -10.18 9.23
C GLU A 94 6.20 -9.34 8.06
N ALA A 95 6.35 -8.02 8.25
CA ALA A 95 6.98 -7.11 7.30
C ALA A 95 8.48 -6.95 7.54
N SER A 96 9.22 -8.06 7.50
CA SER A 96 10.68 -8.08 7.65
C SER A 96 11.42 -8.23 6.32
N PRO A 97 12.65 -7.67 6.20
CA PRO A 97 13.52 -7.96 5.07
C PRO A 97 13.81 -9.47 4.92
N PRO A 98 14.06 -9.98 3.69
CA PRO A 98 14.27 -9.23 2.45
C PRO A 98 12.99 -8.95 1.64
N ASP A 99 11.85 -9.49 2.08
CA ASP A 99 10.61 -9.45 1.32
C ASP A 99 9.86 -8.13 1.47
N TRP A 100 10.22 -7.35 2.49
CA TRP A 100 9.66 -6.04 2.79
C TRP A 100 10.74 -4.96 2.93
N PHE A 101 10.40 -3.77 2.44
CA PHE A 101 11.11 -2.54 2.76
C PHE A 101 10.29 -1.77 3.78
N GLN A 102 10.89 -1.50 4.95
CA GLN A 102 10.30 -0.62 5.94
C GLN A 102 10.36 0.80 5.41
N ILE A 103 9.23 1.50 5.45
CA ILE A 103 9.15 2.90 5.04
C ILE A 103 9.68 3.72 6.22
N GLU A 104 10.81 4.40 5.99
CA GLU A 104 11.36 5.33 6.95
C GLU A 104 10.54 6.63 6.92
N HIS A 105 10.14 7.09 8.10
CA HIS A 105 9.44 8.34 8.34
C HIS A 105 10.30 9.25 9.21
#